data_AF-A0A970GD08-F1
#
_entry.id   AF-A0A970GD08-F1
#
_cell.length_a   1.000
_cell.length_b   1.000
_cell.length_c   1.000
_cell.angle_alpha   90.00
_cell.angle_beta   90.00
_cell.angle_gamma   90.00
#
_symmetry.space_group_name_H-M   'P 1'
#
loop_
_entity.id
_entity.type
_entity.pdbx_description
1 polymer ?
#
loop_
_entity_poly.entity_id
_entity_poly.type
_entity_poly.pdbx_seq_one_letter_code
_entity_poly.pdbx_strand_id
1 'polypeptide(L)'
;MSYIVLARKYRPQNFKEVYAQEHITEILQSAIATNRIAHAYLFTGPRGVGKTSLARILAKSLNCVNGPTTTPCNACSNCLEITAGTSPDVIEIDGASNTSVDDIRELQRELLYPASSSNYKIYIIDEVHMLSKNAFNALLKTLEEPPDNVIFIFATTEPQKVLPTIISRCQRYDFKRIPIASIVQRLQEISILEGIKIDSESLYLIARKADGGMRDALSLMDQAISYCLNNITIDKVRQIFGMIPNQVYQKFLTLIYNKDTQGLINELHLIFEQGIDLQEFIANMQEFVRILILRKLQVQIKDINPDELSLFDELAELFGQNKLLYILSYLIACRNDLRGSSNPYLILEALMIKLCKLDEMEDIASLIGKININAFAQPVSMASPTTAKTIQSSYVASSAEVPYHEESTIAKMEFNQENLEQLWQRIITRAKKISQMCALALDATTDRKVEGRKLCLTVESNTNFRCLKSNQEKLEESISELFEKPISISLQLQETEPPTKVNIQHKTLEDIKQENPELAKFIDLTDSVLVKS
;
A
#
# COMPACT_ATOMS: atom_id res chain seq x y z
N MET A 1 -21.08 -32.13 15.77
CA MET A 1 -21.18 -31.16 14.66
C MET A 1 -19.83 -30.48 14.51
N SER A 2 -19.30 -30.38 13.29
CA SER A 2 -18.08 -29.62 13.02
C SER A 2 -18.28 -28.16 13.41
N TYR A 3 -17.35 -27.58 14.15
CA TYR A 3 -17.38 -26.16 14.48
C TYR A 3 -17.40 -25.30 13.20
N ILE A 4 -18.32 -24.34 13.13
CA ILE A 4 -18.47 -23.41 12.02
C ILE A 4 -18.06 -22.03 12.53
N VAL A 5 -17.06 -21.45 11.88
CA VAL A 5 -16.57 -20.08 12.11
C VAL A 5 -17.74 -19.08 12.06
N LEU A 6 -17.82 -18.14 13.00
CA LEU A 6 -18.84 -17.10 13.11
C LEU A 6 -19.03 -16.31 11.82
N ALA A 7 -17.92 -15.98 11.13
CA ALA A 7 -17.96 -15.29 9.84
C ALA A 7 -18.78 -16.05 8.77
N ARG A 8 -18.88 -17.38 8.87
CA ARG A 8 -19.73 -18.22 8.02
C ARG A 8 -21.12 -18.42 8.62
N LYS A 9 -21.21 -18.67 9.93
CA LYS A 9 -22.48 -18.91 10.66
C LYS A 9 -23.43 -17.71 10.59
N TYR A 10 -22.89 -16.50 10.78
CA TYR A 10 -23.64 -15.25 10.79
C TYR A 10 -23.56 -14.49 9.46
N ARG A 11 -23.26 -15.18 8.36
CA ARG A 11 -23.30 -14.56 7.03
C ARG A 11 -24.74 -14.13 6.73
N PRO A 12 -24.99 -12.85 6.38
CA PRO A 12 -26.34 -12.35 6.11
C PRO A 12 -27.06 -13.17 5.04
N GLN A 13 -28.32 -13.54 5.31
CA GLN A 13 -29.15 -14.31 4.39
C GLN A 13 -30.17 -13.45 3.65
N ASN A 14 -30.49 -12.27 4.19
CA ASN A 14 -31.49 -11.34 3.66
C ASN A 14 -30.95 -9.90 3.65
N PHE A 15 -31.55 -9.02 2.84
CA PHE A 15 -31.16 -7.59 2.78
C PHE A 15 -31.21 -6.89 4.15
N LYS A 16 -32.15 -7.26 5.02
CA LYS A 16 -32.29 -6.68 6.37
C LYS A 16 -31.15 -7.05 7.33
N GLU A 17 -30.43 -8.12 7.04
CA GLU A 17 -29.31 -8.60 7.87
C GLU A 17 -27.97 -8.01 7.42
N VAL A 18 -27.96 -7.20 6.37
CA VAL A 18 -26.74 -6.53 5.88
C VAL A 18 -26.51 -5.28 6.71
N TYR A 19 -25.35 -5.20 7.35
CA TYR A 19 -25.03 -4.12 8.31
C TYR A 19 -24.46 -2.88 7.61
N ALA A 20 -25.02 -1.72 7.93
CA ALA A 20 -24.51 -0.39 7.57
C ALA A 20 -24.30 -0.15 6.06
N GLN A 21 -25.17 -0.73 5.22
CA GLN A 21 -25.17 -0.53 3.76
C GLN A 21 -26.59 -0.24 3.25
N GLU A 22 -27.39 0.48 4.04
CA GLU A 22 -28.81 0.75 3.80
C GLU A 22 -29.04 1.36 2.42
N HIS A 23 -28.16 2.30 2.02
CA HIS A 23 -28.22 2.97 0.73
C HIS A 23 -28.13 2.01 -0.46
N ILE A 24 -27.42 0.89 -0.35
CA ILE A 24 -27.30 -0.10 -1.42
C ILE A 24 -28.49 -1.05 -1.38
N THR A 25 -28.83 -1.54 -0.19
CA THR A 25 -29.90 -2.53 -0.02
C THR A 25 -31.26 -1.96 -0.46
N GLU A 26 -31.55 -0.70 -0.15
CA GLU A 26 -32.81 -0.04 -0.54
C GLU A 26 -32.94 0.12 -2.06
N ILE A 27 -31.85 0.48 -2.74
CA ILE A 27 -31.82 0.63 -4.21
C ILE A 27 -32.04 -0.74 -4.87
N LEU A 28 -31.36 -1.78 -4.41
CA LEU A 28 -31.52 -3.13 -4.96
C LEU A 28 -32.93 -3.69 -4.71
N GLN A 29 -33.48 -3.48 -3.51
CA GLN A 29 -34.86 -3.88 -3.21
C GLN A 29 -35.87 -3.15 -4.10
N SER A 30 -35.66 -1.85 -4.34
CA SER A 30 -36.51 -1.06 -5.23
C SER A 30 -36.41 -1.51 -6.68
N ALA A 31 -35.21 -1.86 -7.16
CA ALA A 31 -34.99 -2.39 -8.49
C ALA A 31 -35.72 -3.73 -8.70
N ILE A 32 -35.67 -4.63 -7.71
CA ILE A 32 -36.40 -5.90 -7.72
C ILE A 32 -37.92 -5.65 -7.74
N ALA A 33 -38.42 -4.78 -6.85
CA ALA A 33 -39.86 -4.50 -6.74
C ALA A 33 -40.44 -3.84 -8.01
N THR A 34 -39.64 -3.05 -8.72
CA THR A 34 -40.04 -2.38 -9.97
C THR A 34 -39.69 -3.17 -11.23
N ASN A 35 -39.14 -4.39 -11.08
CA ASN A 35 -38.65 -5.23 -12.17
C ASN A 35 -37.66 -4.50 -13.10
N ARG A 36 -36.84 -3.60 -12.55
CA ARG A 36 -35.77 -2.86 -13.25
C ARG A 36 -34.41 -3.46 -12.93
N ILE A 37 -34.26 -4.73 -13.24
CA ILE A 37 -33.03 -5.50 -12.98
C ILE A 37 -32.02 -5.20 -14.09
N ALA A 38 -30.79 -4.88 -13.70
CA ALA A 38 -29.70 -4.66 -14.64
C ALA A 38 -29.05 -6.00 -15.03
N HIS A 39 -28.50 -6.06 -16.24
CA HIS A 39 -27.73 -7.22 -16.70
C HIS A 39 -26.34 -7.30 -16.03
N ALA A 40 -25.83 -6.20 -15.48
CA ALA A 40 -24.52 -6.17 -14.83
C ALA A 40 -24.45 -5.20 -13.64
N TYR A 41 -23.89 -5.70 -12.53
CA TYR A 41 -23.66 -4.99 -11.27
C TYR A 41 -22.18 -4.97 -10.93
N LEU A 42 -21.65 -3.84 -10.44
CA LEU A 42 -20.28 -3.73 -9.94
C LEU A 42 -20.31 -3.27 -8.47
N PHE A 43 -19.98 -4.19 -7.57
CA PHE A 43 -19.86 -3.98 -6.14
C PHE A 43 -18.41 -3.66 -5.79
N THR A 44 -18.16 -2.44 -5.33
CA THR A 44 -16.82 -1.93 -5.03
C THR A 44 -16.73 -1.49 -3.59
N GLY A 45 -15.59 -1.74 -2.95
CA GLY A 45 -15.34 -1.24 -1.61
C GLY A 45 -14.38 -2.15 -0.82
N PRO A 46 -14.07 -1.79 0.43
CA PRO A 46 -13.09 -2.50 1.25
C PRO A 46 -13.41 -3.99 1.43
N ARG A 47 -12.42 -4.79 1.83
CA ARG A 47 -12.63 -6.20 2.16
C ARG A 47 -13.56 -6.31 3.38
N GLY A 48 -14.34 -7.39 3.44
CA GLY A 48 -15.13 -7.73 4.62
C GLY A 48 -16.42 -6.91 4.84
N VAL A 49 -16.73 -5.92 4.00
CA VAL A 49 -17.95 -5.08 4.10
C VAL A 49 -19.24 -5.73 3.60
N GLY A 50 -19.15 -6.93 3.00
CA GLY A 50 -20.34 -7.71 2.60
C GLY A 50 -20.67 -7.76 1.11
N LYS A 51 -19.75 -7.36 0.21
CA LYS A 51 -19.94 -7.40 -1.27
C LYS A 51 -20.47 -8.75 -1.79
N THR A 52 -19.72 -9.83 -1.57
CA THR A 52 -20.07 -11.19 -2.02
C THR A 52 -21.31 -11.72 -1.30
N SER A 53 -21.53 -11.32 -0.04
CA SER A 53 -22.75 -11.68 0.69
C SER A 53 -23.99 -11.02 0.06
N LEU A 54 -23.92 -9.73 -0.27
CA LEU A 54 -25.01 -9.03 -0.95
C LEU A 54 -25.25 -9.58 -2.36
N ALA A 55 -24.20 -9.98 -3.07
CA ALA A 55 -24.32 -10.66 -4.37
C ALA A 55 -25.14 -11.96 -4.28
N ARG A 56 -24.87 -12.79 -3.27
CA ARG A 56 -25.67 -14.01 -3.03
C ARG A 56 -27.11 -13.71 -2.61
N ILE A 57 -27.33 -12.65 -1.83
CA ILE A 57 -28.69 -12.23 -1.44
C ILE A 57 -29.47 -11.78 -2.67
N LEU A 58 -28.86 -10.97 -3.54
CA LEU A 58 -29.46 -10.57 -4.81
C LEU A 58 -29.77 -11.79 -5.69
N ALA A 59 -28.83 -12.73 -5.81
CA ALA A 59 -29.05 -13.96 -6.56
C ALA A 59 -30.22 -14.79 -6.00
N LYS A 60 -30.30 -14.95 -4.67
CA LYS A 60 -31.44 -15.60 -4.01
C LYS A 60 -32.75 -14.88 -4.25
N SER A 61 -32.75 -13.55 -4.21
CA SER A 61 -33.95 -12.74 -4.45
C SER A 61 -34.50 -12.89 -5.87
N LEU A 62 -33.64 -13.06 -6.85
CA LEU A 62 -34.01 -13.23 -8.25
C LEU A 62 -34.45 -14.67 -8.57
N ASN A 63 -33.76 -15.66 -8.01
CA ASN A 63 -33.96 -17.08 -8.31
C ASN A 63 -34.79 -17.84 -7.27
N CYS A 64 -35.32 -17.18 -6.23
CA CYS A 64 -36.29 -17.79 -5.33
C CYS A 64 -37.50 -18.31 -6.12
N VAL A 65 -38.09 -19.43 -5.69
CA VAL A 65 -39.33 -19.98 -6.29
C VAL A 65 -40.48 -18.95 -6.27
N ASN A 66 -40.54 -18.11 -5.23
CA ASN A 66 -41.49 -17.01 -5.12
C ASN A 66 -40.89 -15.66 -5.61
N GLY A 67 -39.79 -15.72 -6.37
CA GLY A 67 -39.06 -14.56 -6.87
C GLY A 67 -39.52 -14.12 -8.26
N PRO A 68 -39.16 -12.90 -8.71
CA PRO A 68 -38.31 -11.92 -8.04
C PRO A 68 -38.93 -11.35 -6.75
N THR A 69 -38.22 -11.40 -5.63
CA THR A 69 -38.71 -10.93 -4.31
C THR A 69 -37.63 -10.21 -3.52
N THR A 70 -38.01 -9.18 -2.76
CA THR A 70 -37.10 -8.48 -1.82
C THR A 70 -36.81 -9.29 -0.55
N THR A 71 -37.56 -10.38 -0.33
CA THR A 71 -37.42 -11.24 0.86
C THR A 71 -37.32 -12.70 0.41
N PRO A 72 -36.11 -13.21 0.11
CA PRO A 72 -35.95 -14.60 -0.28
C PRO A 72 -36.33 -15.52 0.88
N CYS A 73 -36.94 -16.67 0.58
CA CYS A 73 -37.50 -17.54 1.62
C CYS A 73 -36.45 -18.29 2.43
N ASN A 74 -35.22 -18.46 1.90
CA ASN A 74 -34.14 -19.26 2.48
C ASN A 74 -34.50 -20.74 2.80
N ALA A 75 -35.59 -21.25 2.23
CA ALA A 75 -36.08 -22.61 2.48
C ALA A 75 -36.28 -23.45 1.20
N CYS A 76 -36.44 -22.83 0.04
CA CYS A 76 -36.57 -23.55 -1.23
C CYS A 76 -35.22 -24.10 -1.72
N SER A 77 -35.25 -25.07 -2.64
CA SER A 77 -34.07 -25.69 -3.25
C SER A 77 -33.07 -24.64 -3.74
N ASN A 78 -33.55 -23.67 -4.53
CA ASN A 78 -32.72 -22.63 -5.12
C ASN A 78 -32.04 -21.79 -4.03
N CYS A 79 -32.76 -21.36 -2.99
CA CYS A 79 -32.14 -20.58 -1.92
C CYS A 79 -31.12 -21.38 -1.10
N LEU A 80 -31.38 -22.67 -0.86
CA LEU A 80 -30.46 -23.54 -0.12
C LEU A 80 -29.18 -23.81 -0.93
N GLU A 81 -29.32 -24.11 -2.22
CA GLU A 81 -28.21 -24.34 -3.15
C GLU A 81 -27.32 -23.09 -3.32
N ILE A 82 -27.93 -21.90 -3.47
CA ILE A 82 -27.17 -20.64 -3.54
C ILE A 82 -26.46 -20.34 -2.22
N THR A 83 -27.08 -20.64 -1.08
CA THR A 83 -26.47 -20.45 0.24
C THR A 83 -25.28 -21.40 0.43
N ALA A 84 -25.42 -22.65 -0.03
CA ALA A 84 -24.36 -23.66 -0.02
C ALA A 84 -23.25 -23.39 -1.04
N GLY A 85 -23.53 -22.62 -2.11
CA GLY A 85 -22.62 -22.36 -3.22
C GLY A 85 -22.55 -23.50 -4.23
N THR A 86 -23.62 -24.30 -4.35
CA THR A 86 -23.68 -25.48 -5.22
C THR A 86 -24.72 -25.35 -6.33
N SER A 87 -25.31 -24.16 -6.50
CA SER A 87 -26.35 -23.90 -7.49
C SER A 87 -25.78 -23.96 -8.91
N PRO A 88 -26.37 -24.75 -9.84
CA PRO A 88 -25.94 -24.77 -11.23
C PRO A 88 -26.23 -23.45 -11.96
N ASP A 89 -27.24 -22.71 -11.50
CA ASP A 89 -27.67 -21.45 -12.12
C ASP A 89 -27.01 -20.20 -11.49
N VAL A 90 -26.20 -20.38 -10.43
CA VAL A 90 -25.49 -19.28 -9.76
C VAL A 90 -24.04 -19.69 -9.57
N ILE A 91 -23.19 -19.20 -10.48
CA ILE A 91 -21.79 -19.59 -10.58
C ILE A 91 -20.94 -18.52 -9.90
N GLU A 92 -20.25 -18.90 -8.83
CA GLU A 92 -19.32 -18.01 -8.10
C GLU A 92 -17.89 -18.33 -8.51
N ILE A 93 -17.20 -17.33 -9.03
CA ILE A 93 -15.81 -17.42 -9.52
C ILE A 93 -14.97 -16.44 -8.74
N ASP A 94 -13.86 -16.94 -8.22
CA ASP A 94 -12.84 -16.09 -7.63
C ASP A 94 -11.79 -15.73 -8.69
N GLY A 95 -11.71 -14.44 -9.02
CA GLY A 95 -10.77 -13.91 -9.99
C GLY A 95 -9.30 -14.11 -9.61
N ALA A 96 -8.99 -14.33 -8.33
CA ALA A 96 -7.64 -14.67 -7.90
C ALA A 96 -7.27 -16.13 -8.19
N SER A 97 -8.26 -17.03 -8.16
CA SER A 97 -8.08 -18.47 -8.32
C SER A 97 -8.14 -18.91 -9.79
N ASN A 98 -9.05 -18.30 -10.56
CA ASN A 98 -9.40 -18.72 -11.93
C ASN A 98 -8.83 -17.74 -12.97
N THR A 99 -7.51 -17.61 -13.00
CA THR A 99 -6.80 -16.66 -13.89
C THR A 99 -6.47 -17.23 -15.27
N SER A 100 -6.64 -18.54 -15.47
CA SER A 100 -6.21 -19.21 -16.70
C SER A 100 -7.14 -18.87 -17.87
N VAL A 101 -6.58 -18.77 -19.08
CA VAL A 101 -7.37 -18.42 -20.28
C VAL A 101 -8.43 -19.48 -20.59
N ASP A 102 -8.22 -20.72 -20.17
CA ASP A 102 -9.13 -21.82 -20.43
C ASP A 102 -10.38 -21.78 -19.52
N ASP A 103 -10.24 -21.34 -18.27
CA ASP A 103 -11.38 -21.16 -17.33
C ASP A 103 -12.42 -20.17 -17.90
N ILE A 104 -11.95 -19.08 -18.52
CA ILE A 104 -12.87 -18.10 -19.13
C ILE A 104 -13.45 -18.58 -20.46
N ARG A 105 -12.72 -19.41 -21.22
CA ARG A 105 -13.30 -20.03 -22.41
C ARG A 105 -14.39 -21.04 -22.07
N GLU A 106 -14.22 -21.76 -20.97
CA GLU A 106 -15.27 -22.61 -20.42
C GLU A 106 -16.48 -21.78 -19.96
N LEU A 107 -16.25 -20.70 -19.22
CA LEU A 107 -17.30 -19.74 -18.87
C LEU A 107 -18.06 -19.23 -20.10
N GLN A 108 -17.36 -18.82 -21.16
CA GLN A 108 -18.00 -18.36 -22.41
C GLN A 108 -18.87 -19.44 -23.06
N ARG A 109 -18.44 -20.70 -23.03
CA ARG A 109 -19.25 -21.81 -23.54
C ARG A 109 -20.49 -22.01 -22.67
N GLU A 110 -20.35 -21.89 -21.35
CA GLU A 110 -21.48 -22.00 -20.43
C GLU A 110 -22.47 -20.84 -20.56
N LEU A 111 -22.00 -19.63 -20.89
CA LEU A 111 -22.84 -18.44 -21.07
C LEU A 111 -23.88 -18.58 -22.19
N LEU A 112 -23.67 -19.50 -23.13
CA LEU A 112 -24.60 -19.76 -24.24
C LEU A 112 -25.82 -20.60 -23.82
N TYR A 113 -25.78 -21.24 -22.65
CA TYR A 113 -26.86 -22.11 -22.18
C TYR A 113 -27.76 -21.37 -21.18
N PRO A 114 -29.10 -21.45 -21.35
CA PRO A 114 -30.05 -20.84 -20.41
C PRO A 114 -29.95 -21.48 -19.02
N ALA A 115 -30.58 -20.83 -18.04
CA ALA A 115 -30.74 -21.40 -16.69
C ALA A 115 -31.52 -22.72 -16.75
N SER A 116 -31.10 -23.70 -15.96
CA SER A 116 -31.68 -25.05 -15.95
C SER A 116 -32.94 -25.13 -15.11
N SER A 117 -32.94 -24.51 -13.93
CA SER A 117 -33.99 -24.64 -12.91
C SER A 117 -34.46 -23.31 -12.31
N SER A 118 -33.78 -22.21 -12.68
CA SER A 118 -34.00 -20.88 -12.15
C SER A 118 -34.45 -19.90 -13.23
N ASN A 119 -34.99 -18.75 -12.81
CA ASN A 119 -35.39 -17.68 -13.73
C ASN A 119 -34.19 -17.01 -14.41
N TYR A 120 -33.10 -16.81 -13.66
CA TYR A 120 -31.89 -16.14 -14.12
C TYR A 120 -30.67 -17.03 -13.98
N LYS A 121 -29.73 -16.90 -14.93
CA LYS A 121 -28.38 -17.43 -14.79
C LYS A 121 -27.45 -16.32 -14.30
N ILE A 122 -26.86 -16.50 -13.12
CA ILE A 122 -26.15 -15.44 -12.41
C ILE A 122 -24.68 -15.81 -12.25
N TYR A 123 -23.81 -14.90 -12.67
CA TYR A 123 -22.37 -15.03 -12.53
C TYR A 123 -21.86 -14.04 -11.49
N ILE A 124 -21.36 -14.55 -10.37
CA ILE A 124 -20.73 -13.75 -9.31
C ILE A 124 -19.22 -13.87 -9.49
N ILE A 125 -18.55 -12.79 -9.86
CA ILE A 125 -17.10 -12.77 -10.04
C ILE A 125 -16.50 -11.92 -8.93
N ASP A 126 -15.90 -12.57 -7.94
CA ASP A 126 -15.19 -11.91 -6.84
C ASP A 126 -13.77 -11.55 -7.23
N GLU A 127 -13.24 -10.49 -6.60
CA GLU A 127 -11.95 -9.87 -6.92
C GLU A 127 -11.68 -9.75 -8.43
N VAL A 128 -12.66 -9.21 -9.18
CA VAL A 128 -12.63 -9.14 -10.65
C VAL A 128 -11.37 -8.46 -11.19
N HIS A 129 -10.76 -7.55 -10.42
CA HIS A 129 -9.51 -6.87 -10.79
C HIS A 129 -8.30 -7.80 -10.97
N MET A 130 -8.38 -9.03 -10.46
CA MET A 130 -7.36 -10.07 -10.62
C MET A 130 -7.49 -10.85 -11.93
N LEU A 131 -8.59 -10.69 -12.67
CA LEU A 131 -8.77 -11.37 -13.96
C LEU A 131 -7.74 -10.89 -14.99
N SER A 132 -7.34 -11.81 -15.87
CA SER A 132 -6.43 -11.48 -16.97
C SER A 132 -7.10 -10.55 -17.99
N LYS A 133 -6.30 -9.74 -18.71
CA LYS A 133 -6.85 -8.86 -19.77
C LYS A 133 -7.62 -9.62 -20.85
N ASN A 134 -7.18 -10.85 -21.16
CA ASN A 134 -7.85 -11.72 -22.11
C ASN A 134 -9.22 -12.17 -21.58
N ALA A 135 -9.31 -12.49 -20.29
CA ALA A 135 -10.56 -12.78 -19.60
C ALA A 135 -11.57 -11.65 -19.72
N PHE A 136 -11.08 -10.44 -19.47
CA PHE A 136 -11.89 -9.24 -19.52
C PHE A 136 -12.46 -8.97 -20.91
N ASN A 137 -11.60 -9.03 -21.94
CA ASN A 137 -12.04 -8.82 -23.32
C ASN A 137 -13.03 -9.90 -23.80
N ALA A 138 -12.89 -11.12 -23.28
CA ALA A 138 -13.82 -12.21 -23.54
C ALA A 138 -15.22 -11.91 -22.99
N LEU A 139 -15.33 -11.28 -21.81
CA LEU A 139 -16.61 -10.89 -21.21
C LEU A 139 -17.24 -9.65 -21.87
N LEU A 140 -16.45 -8.78 -22.50
CA LEU A 140 -16.96 -7.52 -23.08
C LEU A 140 -18.08 -7.75 -24.11
N LYS A 141 -17.93 -8.76 -24.99
CA LYS A 141 -18.94 -9.07 -26.00
C LYS A 141 -20.28 -9.41 -25.34
N THR A 142 -20.26 -10.21 -24.29
CA THR A 142 -21.46 -10.61 -23.54
C THR A 142 -22.02 -9.46 -22.69
N LEU A 143 -21.20 -8.50 -22.26
CA LEU A 143 -21.69 -7.30 -21.56
C LEU A 143 -22.29 -6.26 -22.52
N GLU A 144 -21.85 -6.24 -23.79
CA GLU A 144 -22.42 -5.37 -24.83
C GLU A 144 -23.75 -5.90 -25.36
N GLU A 145 -23.83 -7.20 -25.58
CA GLU A 145 -25.01 -7.91 -26.07
C GLU A 145 -25.37 -9.02 -25.08
N PRO A 146 -25.95 -8.66 -23.90
CA PRO A 146 -26.26 -9.63 -22.87
C PRO A 146 -27.39 -10.57 -23.32
N PRO A 147 -27.22 -11.89 -23.16
CA PRO A 147 -28.31 -12.84 -23.37
C PRO A 147 -29.43 -12.61 -22.36
N ASP A 148 -30.66 -12.89 -22.80
CA ASP A 148 -31.84 -12.77 -21.95
C ASP A 148 -31.69 -13.61 -20.68
N ASN A 149 -32.04 -13.03 -19.53
CA ASN A 149 -31.98 -13.64 -18.20
C ASN A 149 -30.58 -14.00 -17.69
N VAL A 150 -29.50 -13.46 -18.26
CA VAL A 150 -28.16 -13.56 -17.70
C VAL A 150 -27.79 -12.29 -16.93
N ILE A 151 -27.27 -12.46 -15.72
CA ILE A 151 -26.88 -11.34 -14.84
C ILE A 151 -25.46 -11.54 -14.34
N PHE A 152 -24.64 -10.50 -14.50
CA PHE A 152 -23.29 -10.44 -13.94
C PHE A 152 -23.27 -9.61 -12.65
N ILE A 153 -22.58 -10.12 -11.64
CA ILE A 153 -22.29 -9.40 -10.40
C ILE A 153 -20.79 -9.45 -10.17
N PHE A 154 -20.11 -8.35 -10.45
CA PHE A 154 -18.68 -8.18 -10.21
C PHE A 154 -18.46 -7.61 -8.82
N ALA A 155 -17.51 -8.16 -8.07
CA ALA A 155 -17.04 -7.61 -6.82
C ALA A 155 -15.53 -7.27 -6.89
N THR A 156 -15.13 -6.13 -6.33
CA THR A 156 -13.71 -5.75 -6.26
C THR A 156 -13.40 -4.90 -5.04
N THR A 157 -12.19 -5.05 -4.52
CA THR A 157 -11.59 -4.12 -3.55
C THR A 157 -10.86 -2.94 -4.20
N GLU A 158 -10.50 -3.05 -5.49
CA GLU A 158 -9.70 -2.08 -6.23
C GLU A 158 -10.40 -1.67 -7.54
N PRO A 159 -11.41 -0.77 -7.48
CA PRO A 159 -12.15 -0.35 -8.68
C PRO A 159 -11.26 0.31 -9.75
N GLN A 160 -10.16 0.96 -9.34
CA GLN A 160 -9.21 1.61 -10.25
C GLN A 160 -8.44 0.65 -11.15
N LYS A 161 -8.33 -0.63 -10.77
CA LYS A 161 -7.67 -1.67 -11.59
C LYS A 161 -8.64 -2.34 -12.58
N VAL A 162 -9.94 -2.10 -12.43
CA VAL A 162 -10.95 -2.62 -13.35
C VAL A 162 -10.99 -1.73 -14.60
N LEU A 163 -11.12 -2.36 -15.77
CA LEU A 163 -11.16 -1.63 -17.05
C LEU A 163 -12.35 -0.66 -17.09
N PRO A 164 -12.15 0.60 -17.52
CA PRO A 164 -13.23 1.58 -17.65
C PRO A 164 -14.39 1.12 -18.55
N THR A 165 -14.10 0.28 -19.55
CA THR A 165 -15.09 -0.29 -20.47
C THR A 165 -16.10 -1.21 -19.77
N ILE A 166 -15.73 -1.85 -18.67
CA ILE A 166 -16.64 -2.69 -17.88
C ILE A 166 -17.44 -1.82 -16.93
N ILE A 167 -16.75 -0.88 -16.26
CA ILE A 167 -17.38 0.07 -15.34
C ILE A 167 -18.52 0.81 -16.06
N SER A 168 -18.33 1.22 -17.31
CA SER A 168 -19.36 1.93 -18.08
C SER A 168 -20.59 1.09 -18.44
N ARG A 169 -20.50 -0.24 -18.37
CA ARG A 169 -21.58 -1.19 -18.70
C ARG A 169 -22.24 -1.78 -17.45
N CYS A 170 -21.73 -1.45 -16.25
CA CYS A 170 -22.26 -1.95 -14.99
C CYS A 170 -22.96 -0.86 -14.19
N GLN A 171 -23.99 -1.23 -13.43
CA GLN A 171 -24.45 -0.38 -12.33
C GLN A 171 -23.50 -0.50 -11.15
N ARG A 172 -22.79 0.60 -10.85
CA ARG A 172 -21.77 0.65 -9.79
C ARG A 172 -22.39 0.97 -8.42
N TYR A 173 -22.04 0.18 -7.42
CA TYR A 173 -22.41 0.37 -6.02
C TYR A 173 -21.16 0.40 -5.13
N ASP A 174 -20.92 1.55 -4.50
CA ASP A 174 -19.81 1.76 -3.59
C ASP A 174 -20.20 1.44 -2.13
N PHE A 175 -19.62 0.37 -1.60
CA PHE A 175 -19.73 -0.05 -0.21
C PHE A 175 -18.80 0.78 0.65
N LYS A 176 -19.32 1.24 1.79
CA LYS A 176 -18.56 2.05 2.75
C LYS A 176 -17.97 1.15 3.83
N ARG A 177 -16.90 1.61 4.48
CA ARG A 177 -16.43 0.99 5.73
C ARG A 177 -17.54 1.03 6.76
N ILE A 178 -17.73 -0.07 7.47
CA ILE A 178 -18.75 -0.15 8.53
C ILE A 178 -18.23 0.67 9.73
N PRO A 179 -19.02 1.60 10.28
CA PRO A 179 -18.62 2.35 11.47
C PRO A 179 -18.28 1.43 12.64
N ILE A 180 -17.27 1.80 13.44
CA ILE A 180 -16.83 1.00 14.60
C ILE A 180 -18.00 0.72 15.54
N ALA A 181 -18.82 1.72 15.85
CA ALA A 181 -20.00 1.58 16.71
C ALA A 181 -20.97 0.50 16.21
N SER A 182 -21.22 0.43 14.90
CA SER A 182 -22.08 -0.59 14.29
C SER A 182 -21.46 -1.99 14.35
N ILE A 183 -20.14 -2.11 14.22
CA ILE A 183 -19.43 -3.38 14.40
C ILE A 183 -19.56 -3.84 15.85
N VAL A 184 -19.29 -2.95 16.82
CA VAL A 184 -19.39 -3.26 18.26
C VAL A 184 -20.79 -3.76 18.61
N GLN A 185 -21.83 -3.05 18.16
CA GLN A 185 -23.22 -3.46 18.37
C GLN A 185 -23.47 -4.88 17.85
N ARG A 186 -23.02 -5.18 16.63
CA ARG A 186 -23.22 -6.50 16.04
C ARG A 186 -22.44 -7.60 16.76
N LEU A 187 -21.20 -7.34 17.15
CA LEU A 187 -20.41 -8.29 17.93
C LEU A 187 -21.05 -8.55 19.30
N GLN A 188 -21.64 -7.53 19.93
CA GLN A 188 -22.37 -7.66 21.19
C GLN A 188 -23.62 -8.55 21.03
N GLU A 189 -24.42 -8.35 19.98
CA GLU A 189 -25.57 -9.22 19.67
C GLU A 189 -25.14 -10.68 19.52
N ILE A 190 -24.08 -10.94 18.75
CA ILE A 190 -23.56 -12.29 18.52
C ILE A 190 -22.99 -12.90 19.81
N SER A 191 -22.35 -12.10 20.66
CA SER A 191 -21.84 -12.57 21.95
C SER A 191 -22.97 -13.10 22.84
N ILE A 192 -24.12 -12.41 22.85
CA ILE A 192 -25.31 -12.85 23.59
C ILE A 192 -25.88 -14.14 23.00
N LEU A 193 -25.96 -14.25 21.67
CA LEU A 193 -26.48 -15.44 20.98
C LEU A 193 -25.62 -16.69 21.21
N GLU A 194 -24.30 -16.53 21.29
CA GLU A 194 -23.36 -17.63 21.58
C GLU A 194 -23.14 -17.87 23.08
N GLY A 195 -23.69 -17.03 23.95
CA GLY A 195 -23.51 -17.13 25.41
C GLY A 195 -22.10 -16.80 25.90
N ILE A 196 -21.38 -15.93 25.20
CA ILE A 196 -19.99 -15.54 25.49
C ILE A 196 -19.98 -14.29 26.37
N LYS A 197 -19.15 -14.29 27.43
CA LYS A 197 -18.87 -13.09 28.22
C LYS A 197 -17.65 -12.38 27.65
N ILE A 198 -17.89 -11.18 27.13
CA ILE A 198 -16.85 -10.29 26.61
C ILE A 198 -17.12 -8.87 27.10
N ASP A 199 -16.06 -8.18 27.53
CA ASP A 199 -16.17 -6.79 27.97
C ASP A 199 -16.31 -5.82 26.78
N SER A 200 -16.87 -4.63 27.03
CA SER A 200 -17.11 -3.63 25.99
C SER A 200 -15.82 -3.08 25.37
N GLU A 201 -14.73 -3.01 26.12
CA GLU A 201 -13.46 -2.53 25.59
C GLU A 201 -12.81 -3.54 24.64
N SER A 202 -12.92 -4.83 24.93
CA SER A 202 -12.52 -5.94 24.04
C SER A 202 -13.29 -5.90 22.73
N LEU A 203 -14.62 -5.70 22.79
CA LEU A 203 -15.45 -5.55 21.59
C LEU A 203 -15.01 -4.35 20.75
N TYR A 204 -14.75 -3.21 21.40
CA TYR A 204 -14.23 -2.02 20.74
C TYR A 204 -12.86 -2.26 20.09
N LEU A 205 -11.97 -2.95 20.78
CA LEU A 205 -10.63 -3.26 20.30
C LEU A 205 -10.67 -4.18 19.07
N ILE A 206 -11.51 -5.23 19.10
CA ILE A 206 -11.76 -6.11 17.95
C ILE A 206 -12.32 -5.30 16.77
N ALA A 207 -13.32 -4.46 17.03
CA ALA A 207 -13.94 -3.63 16.00
C ALA A 207 -12.97 -2.63 15.37
N ARG A 208 -12.09 -2.02 16.17
CA ARG A 208 -11.01 -1.13 15.69
C ARG A 208 -10.00 -1.89 14.85
N LYS A 209 -9.57 -3.08 15.29
CA LYS A 209 -8.62 -3.93 14.54
C LYS A 209 -9.21 -4.43 13.21
N ALA A 210 -10.52 -4.59 13.13
CA ALA A 210 -11.22 -5.01 11.92
C ALA A 210 -11.29 -3.95 10.81
N ASP A 211 -10.90 -2.70 11.09
CA ASP A 211 -10.80 -1.59 10.11
C ASP A 211 -12.07 -1.45 9.23
N GLY A 212 -13.26 -1.61 9.82
CA GLY A 212 -14.52 -1.45 9.09
C GLY A 212 -15.01 -2.67 8.29
N GLY A 213 -14.35 -3.83 8.40
CA GLY A 213 -14.77 -5.10 7.79
C GLY A 213 -15.47 -6.03 8.79
N MET A 214 -16.76 -6.35 8.58
CA MET A 214 -17.50 -7.26 9.46
C MET A 214 -16.96 -8.69 9.44
N ARG A 215 -16.55 -9.19 8.26
CA ARG A 215 -15.94 -10.53 8.14
C ARG A 215 -14.68 -10.64 9.00
N ASP A 216 -13.86 -9.60 8.99
CA ASP A 216 -12.59 -9.57 9.72
C ASP A 216 -12.87 -9.43 11.23
N ALA A 217 -13.83 -8.59 11.63
CA ALA A 217 -14.29 -8.50 13.02
C ALA A 217 -14.75 -9.84 13.60
N LEU A 218 -15.58 -10.59 12.86
CA LEU A 218 -16.05 -11.91 13.28
C LEU A 218 -14.91 -12.94 13.34
N SER A 219 -13.96 -12.86 12.41
CA SER A 219 -12.79 -13.75 12.41
C SER A 219 -11.87 -13.49 13.60
N LEU A 220 -11.67 -12.22 13.95
CA LEU A 220 -10.92 -11.80 15.14
C LEU A 220 -11.64 -12.21 16.43
N MET A 221 -12.97 -12.07 16.47
CA MET A 221 -13.78 -12.55 17.60
C MET A 221 -13.66 -14.07 17.78
N ASP A 222 -13.70 -14.86 16.71
CA ASP A 222 -13.48 -16.31 16.77
C ASP A 222 -12.12 -16.70 17.31
N GLN A 223 -11.06 -15.97 16.92
CA GLN A 223 -9.73 -16.16 17.48
C GLN A 223 -9.70 -15.87 18.98
N ALA A 224 -10.36 -14.79 19.41
CA ALA A 224 -10.49 -14.44 20.83
C ALA A 224 -11.23 -15.53 21.63
N ILE A 225 -12.32 -16.07 21.09
CA ILE A 225 -13.10 -17.17 21.69
C ILE A 225 -12.26 -18.44 21.79
N SER A 226 -11.55 -18.80 20.72
CA SER A 226 -10.74 -20.02 20.67
C SER A 226 -9.65 -20.03 21.75
N TYR A 227 -9.11 -18.86 22.10
CA TYR A 227 -8.07 -18.72 23.13
C TYR A 227 -8.63 -18.55 24.55
N CYS A 228 -9.69 -17.74 24.72
CA CYS A 228 -10.21 -17.35 26.04
C CYS A 228 -11.38 -18.21 26.53
N LEU A 229 -11.87 -19.12 25.70
CA LEU A 229 -13.11 -19.88 25.88
C LEU A 229 -14.31 -18.93 26.06
N ASN A 230 -14.79 -18.78 27.29
CA ASN A 230 -16.06 -18.10 27.59
C ASN A 230 -15.89 -16.74 28.27
N ASN A 231 -14.67 -16.37 28.69
CA ASN A 231 -14.41 -15.11 29.37
C ASN A 231 -13.25 -14.34 28.71
N ILE A 232 -13.63 -13.46 27.81
CA ILE A 232 -12.75 -12.62 27.01
C ILE A 232 -12.59 -11.28 27.75
N THR A 233 -11.36 -10.98 28.15
CA THR A 233 -10.97 -9.72 28.81
C THR A 233 -10.00 -8.95 27.93
N ILE A 234 -9.96 -7.62 28.07
CA ILE A 234 -9.10 -6.75 27.25
C ILE A 234 -7.63 -7.18 27.23
N ASP A 235 -7.08 -7.59 28.38
CA ASP A 235 -5.68 -8.01 28.45
C ASP A 235 -5.40 -9.28 27.64
N LYS A 236 -6.32 -10.23 27.63
CA LYS A 236 -6.19 -11.43 26.79
C LYS A 236 -6.33 -11.09 25.32
N VAL A 237 -7.26 -10.22 24.96
CA VAL A 237 -7.43 -9.74 23.58
C VAL A 237 -6.16 -9.04 23.09
N ARG A 238 -5.55 -8.19 23.94
CA ARG A 238 -4.27 -7.55 23.65
C ARG A 238 -3.15 -8.56 23.44
N GLN A 239 -3.03 -9.57 24.31
CA GLN A 239 -2.05 -10.64 24.17
C GLN A 239 -2.21 -11.43 22.87
N ILE A 240 -3.44 -11.83 22.51
CA ILE A 240 -3.72 -12.58 21.27
C ILE A 240 -3.34 -11.77 20.04
N PHE A 241 -3.62 -10.47 20.09
CA PHE A 241 -3.41 -9.58 18.96
C PHE A 241 -2.05 -8.91 18.94
N GLY A 242 -1.13 -9.24 19.87
CA GLY A 242 0.19 -8.62 19.98
C GLY A 242 0.11 -7.11 20.25
N MET A 243 -1.01 -6.64 20.80
CA MET A 243 -1.26 -5.22 20.97
C MET A 243 -0.60 -4.71 22.24
N ILE A 244 0.08 -3.59 22.06
CA ILE A 244 0.89 -2.98 23.10
C ILE A 244 0.01 -1.98 23.85
N PRO A 245 -0.09 -2.07 25.19
CA PRO A 245 -0.87 -1.14 25.97
C PRO A 245 -0.40 0.31 25.80
N ASN A 246 -1.33 1.26 25.86
CA ASN A 246 -1.03 2.70 25.78
C ASN A 246 -0.05 3.18 26.88
N GLN A 247 -0.05 2.50 28.03
CA GLN A 247 0.89 2.74 29.14
C GLN A 247 2.35 2.56 28.71
N VAL A 248 2.62 1.66 27.77
CA VAL A 248 3.98 1.45 27.25
C VAL A 248 4.39 2.69 26.44
N TYR A 249 3.56 3.16 25.50
CA TYR A 249 3.87 4.38 24.74
C TYR A 249 4.01 5.62 25.62
N GLN A 250 3.17 5.75 26.66
CA GLN A 250 3.33 6.77 27.69
C GLN A 250 4.71 6.69 28.34
N LYS A 251 5.12 5.50 28.79
CA LYS A 251 6.44 5.29 29.41
C LYS A 251 7.59 5.64 28.46
N PHE A 252 7.52 5.27 27.18
CA PHE A 252 8.51 5.67 26.18
C PHE A 252 8.61 7.20 26.06
N LEU A 253 7.48 7.90 25.94
CA LEU A 253 7.48 9.36 25.86
C LEU A 253 7.99 10.00 27.16
N THR A 254 7.60 9.52 28.33
CA THR A 254 8.11 10.02 29.61
C THR A 254 9.63 9.83 29.73
N LEU A 255 10.16 8.69 29.29
CA LEU A 255 11.61 8.44 29.25
C LEU A 255 12.33 9.37 28.26
N ILE A 256 11.74 9.61 27.09
CA ILE A 256 12.25 10.59 26.11
C ILE A 256 12.26 12.01 26.71
N TYR A 257 11.21 12.39 27.43
CA TYR A 257 11.11 13.69 28.10
C TYR A 257 12.19 13.86 29.18
N ASN A 258 12.38 12.83 30.02
CA ASN A 258 13.36 12.80 31.10
C ASN A 258 14.81 12.59 30.60
N LYS A 259 15.01 12.37 29.29
CA LYS A 259 16.31 12.08 28.67
C LYS A 259 16.99 10.81 29.20
N ASP A 260 16.22 9.87 29.73
CA ASP A 260 16.73 8.60 30.24
C ASP A 260 16.93 7.61 29.07
N THR A 261 18.10 7.68 28.45
CA THR A 261 18.46 6.81 27.32
C THR A 261 18.59 5.35 27.76
N GLN A 262 19.06 5.09 28.98
CA GLN A 262 19.25 3.72 29.47
C GLN A 262 17.90 3.05 29.73
N GLY A 263 16.99 3.74 30.42
CA GLY A 263 15.62 3.27 30.63
C GLY A 263 14.88 3.02 29.33
N LEU A 264 15.05 3.89 28.33
CA LEU A 264 14.42 3.76 27.01
C LEU A 264 14.87 2.51 26.25
N ILE A 265 16.18 2.23 26.24
CA ILE A 265 16.72 1.03 25.57
C ILE A 265 16.33 -0.25 26.31
N ASN A 266 16.32 -0.24 27.65
CA ASN A 266 15.86 -1.37 28.43
C ASN A 266 14.38 -1.70 28.13
N GLU A 267 13.53 -0.68 28.02
CA GLU A 267 12.12 -0.90 27.67
C GLU A 267 11.95 -1.42 26.25
N LEU A 268 12.76 -0.93 25.31
CA LEU A 268 12.78 -1.43 23.94
C LEU A 268 13.20 -2.91 23.88
N HIS A 269 14.17 -3.31 24.69
CA HIS A 269 14.60 -4.69 24.80
C HIS A 269 13.48 -5.60 25.32
N LEU A 270 12.76 -5.17 26.35
CA LEU A 270 11.61 -5.92 26.90
C LEU A 270 10.51 -6.14 25.84
N ILE A 271 10.22 -5.13 25.01
CA ILE A 271 9.26 -5.26 23.91
C ILE A 271 9.75 -6.31 22.89
N PHE A 272 11.03 -6.27 22.55
CA PHE A 272 11.63 -7.20 21.60
C PHE A 272 11.63 -8.64 22.11
N GLU A 273 11.98 -8.85 23.38
CA GLU A 273 11.95 -10.17 24.04
C GLU A 273 10.53 -10.76 24.11
N GLN A 274 9.50 -9.92 24.21
CA GLN A 274 8.10 -10.33 24.17
C GLN A 274 7.62 -10.76 22.76
N GLY A 275 8.48 -10.63 21.74
CA GLY A 275 8.16 -11.05 20.37
C GLY A 275 7.20 -10.11 19.64
N ILE A 276 7.12 -8.85 20.09
CA ILE A 276 6.27 -7.83 19.48
C ILE A 276 6.82 -7.42 18.11
N ASP A 277 5.94 -7.25 17.13
CA ASP A 277 6.32 -6.75 15.81
C ASP A 277 6.74 -5.27 15.88
N LEU A 278 7.99 -4.98 15.48
CA LEU A 278 8.57 -3.64 15.56
C LEU A 278 7.92 -2.65 14.58
N GLN A 279 7.40 -3.12 13.45
CA GLN A 279 6.68 -2.26 12.50
C GLN A 279 5.33 -1.85 13.07
N GLU A 280 4.63 -2.77 13.73
CA GLU A 280 3.38 -2.50 14.46
C GLU A 280 3.63 -1.56 15.64
N PHE A 281 4.71 -1.77 16.41
CA PHE A 281 5.11 -0.85 17.48
C PHE A 281 5.29 0.58 16.98
N ILE A 282 6.06 0.78 15.90
CA ILE A 282 6.29 2.10 15.31
C ILE A 282 5.00 2.71 14.74
N ALA A 283 4.17 1.92 14.05
CA ALA A 283 2.92 2.41 13.50
C ALA A 283 1.96 2.91 14.61
N ASN A 284 1.88 2.17 15.72
CA ASN A 284 1.08 2.56 16.87
C ASN A 284 1.69 3.75 17.62
N MET A 285 3.01 3.85 17.74
CA MET A 285 3.68 5.02 18.31
C MET A 285 3.44 6.29 17.48
N GLN A 286 3.42 6.18 16.15
CA GLN A 286 3.03 7.28 15.25
C GLN A 286 1.60 7.75 15.53
N GLU A 287 0.65 6.81 15.63
CA GLU A 287 -0.74 7.16 15.91
C GLU A 287 -0.91 7.77 17.31
N PHE A 288 -0.17 7.25 18.31
CA PHE A 288 -0.17 7.80 19.67
C PHE A 288 0.33 9.25 19.69
N VAL A 289 1.43 9.56 18.99
CA VAL A 289 1.94 10.94 18.86
C VAL A 289 0.98 11.82 18.04
N ARG A 290 0.35 11.27 16.99
CA ARG A 290 -0.68 11.98 16.20
C ARG A 290 -1.84 12.43 17.09
N ILE A 291 -2.32 11.54 17.96
CA ILE A 291 -3.39 11.84 18.92
C ILE A 291 -2.98 13.00 19.84
N LEU A 292 -1.76 12.97 20.40
CA LEU A 292 -1.25 14.05 21.25
C LEU A 292 -1.22 15.41 20.53
N ILE A 293 -0.77 15.44 19.27
CA ILE A 293 -0.76 16.67 18.46
C ILE A 293 -2.18 17.19 18.23
N LEU A 294 -3.11 16.31 17.84
CA LEU A 294 -4.51 16.69 17.59
C LEU A 294 -5.21 17.20 18.86
N ARG A 295 -4.94 16.58 20.01
CA ARG A 295 -5.42 17.06 21.33
C ARG A 295 -4.90 18.46 21.62
N LYS A 296 -3.61 18.71 21.38
CA LYS A 296 -3.00 20.03 21.59
C LYS A 296 -3.56 21.11 20.66
N LEU A 297 -4.06 20.71 19.48
CA LEU A 297 -4.78 21.58 18.54
C LEU A 297 -6.30 21.68 18.83
N GLN A 298 -6.78 21.06 19.91
CA GLN A 298 -8.19 21.03 20.32
C GLN A 298 -9.14 20.44 19.26
N VAL A 299 -8.63 19.54 18.39
CA VAL A 299 -9.45 18.84 17.41
C VAL A 299 -10.14 17.65 18.07
N GLN A 300 -11.46 17.53 17.91
CA GLN A 300 -12.21 16.38 18.44
C GLN A 300 -11.87 15.10 17.67
N ILE A 301 -11.49 14.06 18.40
CA ILE A 301 -11.17 12.72 17.87
C ILE A 301 -12.33 11.80 18.24
N LYS A 302 -12.95 11.14 17.26
CA LYS A 302 -14.18 10.34 17.45
C LYS A 302 -13.93 8.91 17.98
N ASP A 303 -12.68 8.46 17.99
CA ASP A 303 -12.33 7.04 18.18
C ASP A 303 -11.41 6.77 19.41
N ILE A 304 -11.49 7.59 20.47
CA ILE A 304 -10.70 7.41 21.70
C ILE A 304 -11.60 7.04 22.88
N ASN A 305 -11.14 6.09 23.69
CA ASN A 305 -11.79 5.72 24.95
C ASN A 305 -11.79 6.93 25.90
N PRO A 306 -12.94 7.37 26.45
CA PRO A 306 -13.01 8.52 27.35
C PRO A 306 -12.05 8.46 28.53
N ASP A 307 -11.77 7.27 29.05
CA ASP A 307 -10.89 7.07 30.22
C ASP A 307 -9.41 7.35 29.90
N GLU A 308 -9.00 7.20 28.63
CA GLU A 308 -7.63 7.46 28.19
C GLU A 308 -7.37 8.95 27.86
N LEU A 309 -8.42 9.77 27.77
CA LEU A 309 -8.29 11.19 27.42
C LEU A 309 -7.44 11.97 28.42
N SER A 310 -7.57 11.67 29.71
CA SER A 310 -6.81 12.30 30.79
C SER A 310 -5.30 12.09 30.62
N LEU A 311 -4.89 10.86 30.30
CA LEU A 311 -3.51 10.46 30.07
C LEU A 311 -2.90 11.17 28.86
N PHE A 312 -3.67 11.32 27.78
CA PHE A 312 -3.21 12.08 26.61
C PHE A 312 -3.03 13.57 26.90
N ASP A 313 -3.89 14.16 27.74
CA ASP A 313 -3.80 15.57 28.10
C ASP A 313 -2.56 15.85 28.94
N GLU A 314 -2.28 15.02 29.96
CA GLU A 314 -1.08 15.13 30.78
C GLU A 314 0.21 15.05 29.94
N LEU A 315 0.29 14.11 29.00
CA LEU A 315 1.44 13.98 28.11
C LEU A 315 1.56 15.13 27.11
N ALA A 316 0.44 15.64 26.60
CA ALA A 316 0.44 16.75 25.65
C ALA A 316 0.94 18.07 26.28
N GLU A 317 0.81 18.23 27.60
CA GLU A 317 1.37 19.37 28.34
C GLU A 317 2.88 19.30 28.46
N LEU A 318 3.45 18.09 28.67
CA LEU A 318 4.91 17.90 28.84
C LEU A 318 5.72 18.30 27.60
N PHE A 319 5.18 18.10 26.40
CA PHE A 319 5.91 18.33 25.14
C PHE A 319 5.45 19.60 24.41
N GLY A 320 6.39 20.40 23.92
CA GLY A 320 6.08 21.49 22.97
C GLY A 320 5.54 20.97 21.63
N GLN A 321 4.71 21.76 20.92
CA GLN A 321 4.14 21.39 19.61
C GLN A 321 5.23 21.02 18.60
N ASN A 322 6.30 21.82 18.51
CA ASN A 322 7.41 21.57 17.59
C ASN A 322 8.11 20.24 17.90
N LYS A 323 8.35 19.95 19.19
CA LYS A 323 8.99 18.69 19.62
C LYS A 323 8.15 17.46 19.24
N LEU A 324 6.83 17.52 19.41
CA LEU A 324 5.94 16.44 18.96
C LEU A 324 5.97 16.26 17.43
N LEU A 325 6.00 17.34 16.66
CA LEU A 325 6.12 17.29 15.19
C LEU A 325 7.47 16.69 14.75
N TYR A 326 8.57 17.01 15.43
CA TYR A 326 9.87 16.40 15.18
C TYR A 326 9.88 14.91 15.51
N ILE A 327 9.32 14.52 16.67
CA ILE A 327 9.19 13.09 17.03
C ILE A 327 8.39 12.36 15.94
N LEU A 328 7.26 12.92 15.51
CA LEU A 328 6.44 12.32 14.46
C LEU A 328 7.19 12.19 13.12
N SER A 329 7.95 13.19 12.71
CA SER A 329 8.70 13.14 11.44
C SER A 329 9.78 12.07 11.45
N TYR A 330 10.49 11.90 12.56
CA TYR A 330 11.47 10.82 12.73
C TYR A 330 10.82 9.44 12.78
N LEU A 331 9.66 9.30 13.43
CA LEU A 331 8.90 8.05 13.42
C LEU A 331 8.43 7.68 12.01
N ILE A 332 7.99 8.65 11.20
CA ILE A 332 7.60 8.43 9.80
C ILE A 332 8.78 7.96 8.95
N ALA A 333 9.94 8.62 9.09
CA ALA A 333 11.16 8.22 8.38
C ALA A 333 11.59 6.78 8.75
N CYS A 334 11.65 6.49 10.05
CA CYS A 334 12.03 5.17 10.56
C CYS A 334 11.11 4.06 10.05
N ARG A 335 9.80 4.28 9.94
CA ARG A 335 8.87 3.28 9.39
C ARG A 335 9.22 2.87 7.95
N ASN A 336 9.71 3.80 7.14
CA ASN A 336 10.16 3.49 5.79
C ASN A 336 11.48 2.72 5.81
N ASP A 337 12.42 3.12 6.66
CA ASP A 337 13.73 2.47 6.80
C ASP A 337 13.61 1.03 7.33
N LEU A 338 12.70 0.79 8.28
CA LEU A 338 12.41 -0.54 8.82
C LEU A 338 11.95 -1.54 7.75
N ARG A 339 11.25 -1.06 6.72
CA ARG A 339 10.71 -1.94 5.66
C ARG A 339 11.80 -2.50 4.74
N GLY A 340 12.91 -1.78 4.58
CA GLY A 340 14.01 -2.15 3.68
C GLY A 340 15.26 -2.68 4.38
N SER A 341 15.25 -2.77 5.72
CA SER A 341 16.43 -3.11 6.51
C SER A 341 16.57 -4.60 6.80
N SER A 342 17.82 -5.08 6.82
CA SER A 342 18.18 -6.41 7.30
C SER A 342 18.17 -6.53 8.83
N ASN A 343 18.30 -5.42 9.55
CA ASN A 343 18.23 -5.38 11.01
C ASN A 343 17.31 -4.24 11.50
N PRO A 344 16.00 -4.51 11.63
CA PRO A 344 15.02 -3.52 12.07
C PRO A 344 15.25 -3.03 13.52
N TYR A 345 15.74 -3.91 14.39
CA TYR A 345 15.95 -3.61 15.81
C TYR A 345 17.03 -2.52 16.01
N LEU A 346 18.15 -2.62 15.29
CA LEU A 346 19.23 -1.62 15.35
C LEU A 346 18.76 -0.22 14.92
N ILE A 347 17.92 -0.13 13.88
CA ILE A 347 17.37 1.15 13.41
C ILE A 347 16.53 1.79 14.50
N LEU A 348 15.73 0.98 15.18
CA LEU A 348 14.86 1.44 16.23
C LEU A 348 15.65 1.89 17.48
N GLU A 349 16.67 1.15 17.89
CA GLU A 349 17.60 1.57 18.95
C GLU A 349 18.25 2.92 18.63
N ALA A 350 18.78 3.07 17.41
CA ALA A 350 19.40 4.31 16.96
C ALA A 350 18.41 5.48 16.96
N LEU A 351 17.17 5.26 16.53
CA LEU A 351 16.10 6.26 16.60
C LEU A 351 15.82 6.66 18.05
N MET A 352 15.65 5.71 18.96
CA MET A 352 15.33 5.99 20.37
C MET A 352 16.41 6.86 21.03
N ILE A 353 17.68 6.53 20.80
CA ILE A 353 18.82 7.34 21.26
C ILE A 353 18.76 8.74 20.67
N LYS A 354 18.46 8.85 19.37
CA LYS A 354 18.35 10.14 18.68
C LYS A 354 17.23 11.01 19.25
N LEU A 355 16.08 10.41 19.57
CA LEU A 355 14.93 11.11 20.18
C LEU A 355 15.27 11.68 21.57
N CYS A 356 16.04 10.96 22.39
CA CYS A 356 16.52 11.49 23.69
C CYS A 356 17.49 12.68 23.56
N LYS A 357 18.23 12.76 22.45
CA LYS A 357 19.26 13.80 22.22
C LYS A 357 18.78 14.99 21.38
N LEU A 358 17.49 15.08 21.05
CA LEU A 358 16.93 16.13 20.19
C LEU A 358 17.26 17.55 20.66
N ASP A 359 17.27 17.80 21.97
CA ASP A 359 17.51 19.14 22.53
C ASP A 359 18.98 19.60 22.37
N GLU A 360 19.94 18.67 22.24
CA GLU A 360 21.35 19.01 21.98
C GLU A 360 21.56 19.52 20.54
N MET A 361 20.66 19.15 19.61
CA MET A 361 20.69 19.63 18.22
C MET A 361 20.10 21.04 18.07
N GLU A 362 19.16 21.45 18.93
CA GLU A 362 18.66 22.84 18.98
C GLU A 362 19.74 23.82 19.48
N ASP A 363 20.63 23.37 20.39
CA ASP A 363 21.69 24.21 20.95
C ASP A 363 22.79 24.53 19.93
N ILE A 364 22.95 23.75 18.86
CA ILE A 364 23.89 24.06 17.76
C ILE A 364 23.42 25.32 16.99
N ALA A 365 22.12 25.49 16.77
CA ALA A 365 21.59 26.71 16.15
C ALA A 365 21.76 27.94 17.08
N SER A 366 21.63 27.72 18.39
CA SER A 366 21.92 28.72 19.43
C SER A 366 23.41 29.12 19.46
N LEU A 367 24.31 28.14 19.30
CA LEU A 367 25.77 28.32 19.22
C LEU A 367 26.18 29.06 17.95
N ILE A 368 25.54 28.79 16.80
CA ILE A 368 25.76 29.56 15.56
C ILE A 368 25.32 31.02 15.75
N GLY A 369 24.22 31.26 16.49
CA GLY A 369 23.80 32.61 16.89
C GLY A 369 24.84 33.33 17.75
N LYS A 370 25.49 32.64 18.69
CA LYS A 370 26.55 33.20 19.56
C LYS A 370 27.85 33.48 18.79
N ILE A 371 28.17 32.66 17.78
CA ILE A 371 29.36 32.87 16.93
C ILE A 371 29.20 34.12 16.05
N ASN A 372 27.99 34.46 15.62
CA ASN A 372 27.72 35.64 14.79
C ASN A 372 27.72 36.99 15.54
N ILE A 373 27.73 37.01 16.88
CA ILE A 373 27.68 38.26 17.66
C ILE A 373 29.08 38.86 17.89
N ASN A 374 30.17 38.09 17.72
CA ASN A 374 31.54 38.57 18.01
C ASN A 374 32.35 39.07 16.80
N ALA A 375 31.78 39.12 15.59
CA ALA A 375 32.54 39.48 14.38
C ALA A 375 32.28 40.89 13.81
N PHE A 376 31.31 41.67 14.32
CA PHE A 376 31.02 43.00 13.77
C PHE A 376 30.71 44.02 14.87
N ALA A 377 31.75 44.56 15.49
CA ALA A 377 31.65 45.78 16.26
C ALA A 377 32.88 46.67 16.04
N GLN A 378 32.87 47.46 14.96
CA GLN A 378 33.42 48.81 15.00
C GLN A 378 32.54 49.78 14.17
N PRO A 379 32.25 50.99 14.67
CA PRO A 379 31.33 51.95 14.05
C PRO A 379 32.08 53.09 13.34
N VAL A 380 31.69 53.46 12.11
CA VAL A 380 32.00 54.80 11.57
C VAL A 380 30.88 55.32 10.66
N SER A 381 30.23 56.38 11.17
CA SER A 381 29.73 57.59 10.51
C SER A 381 28.56 57.53 9.50
N MET A 382 27.43 58.10 9.95
CA MET A 382 26.38 58.69 9.13
C MET A 382 26.76 60.10 8.66
N ALA A 383 26.46 60.43 7.40
CA ALA A 383 26.12 61.80 6.99
C ALA A 383 25.20 61.80 5.74
N SER A 384 23.89 61.75 6.01
CA SER A 384 22.81 62.63 5.52
C SER A 384 22.44 62.80 4.03
N PRO A 385 21.18 63.16 3.74
CA PRO A 385 20.41 62.66 2.59
C PRO A 385 19.92 63.76 1.63
N THR A 386 19.27 63.37 0.52
CA THR A 386 18.34 64.26 -0.18
C THR A 386 17.12 63.47 -0.69
N THR A 387 16.01 63.71 0.02
CA THR A 387 14.59 63.70 -0.35
C THR A 387 14.28 63.80 -1.85
N ALA A 388 13.14 63.36 -2.39
CA ALA A 388 11.97 62.60 -1.96
C ALA A 388 11.04 62.53 -3.19
N LYS A 389 10.23 61.48 -3.33
CA LYS A 389 8.82 61.63 -3.75
C LYS A 389 8.02 60.37 -3.44
N THR A 390 7.15 60.55 -2.47
CA THR A 390 6.01 59.71 -2.07
C THR A 390 4.98 59.67 -3.20
N ILE A 391 4.23 58.56 -3.34
CA ILE A 391 2.75 58.51 -3.27
C ILE A 391 2.26 57.05 -3.41
N GLN A 392 1.64 56.61 -2.31
CA GLN A 392 0.42 55.79 -2.13
C GLN A 392 0.29 54.35 -2.67
N SER A 393 -0.13 53.54 -1.70
CA SER A 393 -0.74 52.22 -1.81
C SER A 393 -2.11 52.21 -2.49
N SER A 394 -2.39 51.15 -3.22
CA SER A 394 -3.70 50.48 -3.18
C SER A 394 -3.53 48.99 -3.46
N TYR A 395 -4.10 48.18 -2.58
CA TYR A 395 -4.24 46.73 -2.69
C TYR A 395 -5.30 46.38 -3.75
N VAL A 396 -4.99 45.46 -4.66
CA VAL A 396 -5.93 44.42 -5.13
C VAL A 396 -5.13 43.15 -5.42
N ALA A 397 -5.62 42.02 -4.91
CA ALA A 397 -5.07 40.69 -5.12
C ALA A 397 -5.19 40.23 -6.57
N SER A 398 -4.13 39.65 -7.11
CA SER A 398 -4.20 38.69 -8.22
C SER A 398 -2.96 37.79 -8.17
N SER A 399 -3.22 36.49 -8.17
CA SER A 399 -2.30 35.42 -8.53
C SER A 399 -1.43 35.81 -9.74
N ALA A 400 -0.11 35.75 -9.58
CA ALA A 400 0.83 35.75 -10.68
C ALA A 400 2.10 35.00 -10.28
N GLU A 401 2.47 34.08 -11.16
CA GLU A 401 3.70 33.31 -11.22
C GLU A 401 4.93 34.23 -11.14
N VAL A 402 5.98 33.78 -10.45
CA VAL A 402 7.27 34.47 -10.39
C VAL A 402 8.14 33.98 -11.57
N PRO A 403 8.86 34.90 -12.25
CA PRO A 403 9.26 34.74 -13.64
C PRO A 403 10.54 33.91 -13.83
N TYR A 404 10.55 33.19 -14.95
CA TYR A 404 11.75 32.63 -15.57
C TYR A 404 12.68 33.75 -16.03
N HIS A 405 13.93 33.72 -15.58
CA HIS A 405 15.02 34.41 -16.26
C HIS A 405 15.39 33.63 -17.54
N GLU A 406 15.30 34.33 -18.67
CA GLU A 406 15.84 33.95 -19.96
C GLU A 406 17.36 33.81 -19.93
N GLU A 407 17.85 32.80 -20.64
CA GLU A 407 19.06 32.77 -21.49
C GLU A 407 19.09 31.33 -22.06
N SER A 408 19.18 31.03 -23.35
CA SER A 408 19.55 31.77 -24.55
C SER A 408 19.09 30.93 -25.75
N THR A 409 18.66 31.58 -26.83
CA THR A 409 18.47 30.97 -28.15
C THR A 409 19.81 30.44 -28.66
N ILE A 410 20.02 29.13 -28.61
CA ILE A 410 21.18 28.48 -29.22
C ILE A 410 20.77 28.04 -30.62
N ALA A 411 21.53 28.48 -31.62
CA ALA A 411 21.44 28.00 -32.99
C ALA A 411 21.48 26.47 -32.99
N LYS A 412 20.51 25.82 -33.63
CA LYS A 412 20.46 24.37 -33.73
C LYS A 412 21.76 23.88 -34.40
N MET A 413 22.51 23.01 -33.73
CA MET A 413 23.83 22.54 -34.19
C MET A 413 23.68 21.28 -35.04
N GLU A 414 24.63 21.04 -35.95
CA GLU A 414 24.71 19.78 -36.70
C GLU A 414 25.04 18.60 -35.77
N PHE A 415 24.46 17.43 -36.07
CA PHE A 415 24.61 16.21 -35.28
C PHE A 415 25.96 15.52 -35.58
N ASN A 416 26.97 15.85 -34.77
CA ASN A 416 28.36 15.43 -34.94
C ASN A 416 28.86 14.83 -33.60
N GLN A 417 29.85 13.93 -33.64
CA GLN A 417 30.36 13.25 -32.43
C GLN A 417 30.92 14.23 -31.39
N GLU A 418 31.58 15.31 -31.81
CA GLU A 418 32.10 16.36 -30.92
C GLU A 418 30.98 17.18 -30.24
N ASN A 419 29.89 17.49 -30.96
CA ASN A 419 28.75 18.23 -30.41
C ASN A 419 27.92 17.37 -29.44
N LEU A 420 27.89 16.05 -29.65
CA LEU A 420 27.20 15.11 -28.77
C LEU A 420 27.84 15.06 -27.37
N GLU A 421 29.18 15.03 -27.29
CA GLU A 421 29.89 15.01 -26.01
C GLU A 421 29.67 16.32 -25.23
N GLN A 422 29.69 17.47 -25.90
CA GLN A 422 29.43 18.77 -25.27
C GLN A 422 27.99 18.91 -24.76
N LEU A 423 27.01 18.34 -25.46
CA LEU A 423 25.59 18.44 -25.11
C LEU A 423 25.10 17.27 -24.23
N TRP A 424 25.95 16.28 -23.93
CA TRP A 424 25.56 15.07 -23.19
C TRP A 424 24.98 15.36 -21.79
N GLN A 425 25.59 16.29 -21.06
CA GLN A 425 25.10 16.69 -19.73
C GLN A 425 23.70 17.33 -19.78
N ARG A 426 23.38 18.02 -20.88
CA ARG A 426 22.04 18.58 -21.11
C ARG A 426 21.04 17.51 -21.49
N ILE A 427 21.45 16.50 -22.25
CA ILE A 427 20.64 15.32 -22.57
C ILE A 427 20.29 14.54 -21.30
N ILE A 428 21.26 14.29 -20.39
CA ILE A 428 21.00 13.66 -19.08
C ILE A 428 20.03 14.52 -18.26
N THR A 429 20.21 15.85 -18.24
CA THR A 429 19.35 16.75 -17.48
C THR A 429 17.89 16.75 -18.00
N ARG A 430 17.69 16.63 -19.31
CA ARG A 430 16.35 16.45 -19.90
C ARG A 430 15.80 15.04 -19.64
N ALA A 431 16.64 14.00 -19.69
CA ALA A 431 16.23 12.64 -19.36
C ALA A 431 15.75 12.51 -17.89
N LYS A 432 16.34 13.29 -16.96
CA LYS A 432 15.83 13.39 -15.57
C LYS A 432 14.39 13.87 -15.49
N LYS A 433 13.94 14.72 -16.42
CA LYS A 433 12.54 15.19 -16.50
C LYS A 433 11.58 14.11 -16.99
N ILE A 434 12.07 13.13 -17.75
CA ILE A 434 11.26 11.98 -18.22
C ILE A 434 11.20 10.92 -17.13
N SER A 435 12.35 10.48 -16.61
CA SER A 435 12.43 9.63 -15.42
C SER A 435 13.84 9.62 -14.83
N GLN A 436 13.93 9.55 -13.51
CA GLN A 436 15.21 9.50 -12.80
C GLN A 436 16.02 8.22 -13.15
N MET A 437 15.32 7.12 -13.46
CA MET A 437 15.93 5.86 -13.89
C MET A 437 16.50 5.94 -15.32
N CYS A 438 15.86 6.66 -16.25
CA CYS A 438 16.42 6.90 -17.60
C CYS A 438 17.70 7.72 -17.55
N ALA A 439 17.76 8.74 -16.69
CA ALA A 439 18.97 9.55 -16.54
C ALA A 439 20.15 8.72 -16.01
N LEU A 440 19.91 7.87 -15.00
CA LEU A 440 20.92 6.95 -14.48
C LEU A 440 21.34 5.91 -15.53
N ALA A 441 20.40 5.40 -16.33
CA ALA A 441 20.69 4.45 -17.40
C ALA A 441 21.49 5.07 -18.55
N LEU A 442 21.24 6.35 -18.90
CA LEU A 442 22.04 7.09 -19.88
C LEU A 442 23.43 7.43 -19.37
N ASP A 443 23.55 7.77 -18.08
CA ASP A 443 24.84 8.05 -17.46
C ASP A 443 25.72 6.79 -17.39
N ALA A 444 25.10 5.64 -17.13
CA ALA A 444 25.73 4.33 -17.13
C ALA A 444 26.00 3.73 -18.53
N THR A 445 25.96 4.52 -19.62
CA THR A 445 26.32 4.05 -20.97
C THR A 445 27.84 4.01 -21.15
N THR A 446 28.35 2.89 -21.67
CA THR A 446 29.80 2.64 -21.78
C THR A 446 30.41 3.07 -23.10
N ASP A 447 29.65 2.99 -24.20
CA ASP A 447 30.09 3.44 -25.52
C ASP A 447 28.97 4.22 -26.22
N ARG A 448 29.36 5.30 -26.90
CA ARG A 448 28.45 6.29 -27.51
C ARG A 448 28.96 6.61 -28.91
N LYS A 449 28.34 6.02 -29.93
CA LYS A 449 28.74 6.21 -31.33
C LYS A 449 27.65 6.88 -32.13
N VAL A 450 28.06 7.81 -32.99
CA VAL A 450 27.19 8.47 -33.95
C VAL A 450 27.42 7.84 -35.31
N GLU A 451 26.45 7.07 -35.81
CA GLU A 451 26.47 6.53 -37.17
C GLU A 451 25.40 7.24 -38.01
N GLY A 452 25.81 8.29 -38.70
CA GLY A 452 24.92 9.10 -39.54
C GLY A 452 23.83 9.81 -38.74
N ARG A 453 22.64 9.21 -38.64
CA ARG A 453 21.46 9.75 -37.91
C ARG A 453 21.01 8.85 -36.76
N LYS A 454 21.86 7.90 -36.39
CA LYS A 454 21.63 6.95 -35.30
C LYS A 454 22.59 7.22 -34.15
N LEU A 455 22.02 7.36 -32.96
CA LEU A 455 22.78 7.37 -31.72
C LEU A 455 22.86 5.93 -31.20
N CYS A 456 24.03 5.32 -31.37
CA CYS A 456 24.31 3.98 -30.86
C CYS A 456 24.78 4.08 -29.40
N LEU A 457 23.99 3.55 -28.47
CA LEU A 457 24.33 3.47 -27.05
C LEU A 457 24.55 2.02 -26.66
N THR A 458 25.72 1.76 -26.09
CA THR A 458 26.06 0.46 -25.52
C THR A 458 25.82 0.48 -24.02
N VAL A 459 25.07 -0.53 -23.53
CA VAL A 459 24.64 -0.62 -22.13
C VAL A 459 25.01 -1.99 -21.57
N GLU A 460 25.67 -2.02 -20.41
CA GLU A 460 26.12 -3.27 -19.77
C GLU A 460 25.00 -4.00 -19.01
N SER A 461 24.05 -3.26 -18.41
CA SER A 461 23.01 -3.86 -17.58
C SER A 461 21.70 -4.09 -18.35
N ASN A 462 21.15 -5.31 -18.25
CA ASN A 462 19.86 -5.69 -18.82
C ASN A 462 18.70 -4.86 -18.24
N THR A 463 18.81 -4.39 -16.98
CA THR A 463 17.80 -3.49 -16.39
C THR A 463 17.85 -2.10 -17.01
N ASN A 464 19.04 -1.56 -17.25
CA ASN A 464 19.23 -0.26 -17.90
C ASN A 464 18.79 -0.31 -19.37
N PHE A 465 19.10 -1.40 -20.07
CA PHE A 465 18.65 -1.64 -21.46
C PHE A 465 17.12 -1.69 -21.58
N ARG A 466 16.44 -2.42 -20.68
CA ARG A 466 14.96 -2.47 -20.65
C ARG A 466 14.35 -1.10 -20.34
N CYS A 467 14.94 -0.34 -19.43
CA CYS A 467 14.48 1.01 -19.08
C CYS A 467 14.59 1.97 -20.28
N LEU A 468 15.74 1.98 -20.97
CA LEU A 468 15.95 2.82 -22.15
C LEU A 468 15.05 2.40 -23.32
N LYS A 469 14.87 1.10 -23.54
CA LYS A 469 13.98 0.58 -24.58
C LYS A 469 12.51 0.94 -24.34
N SER A 470 12.06 0.92 -23.08
CA SER A 470 10.68 1.30 -22.73
C SER A 470 10.38 2.80 -22.89
N ASN A 471 11.40 3.64 -22.87
CA ASN A 471 11.28 5.11 -22.95
C ASN A 471 11.93 5.70 -24.21
N GLN A 472 12.21 4.85 -25.20
CA GLN A 472 12.99 5.20 -26.39
C GLN A 472 12.33 6.33 -27.21
N GLU A 473 11.02 6.24 -27.47
CA GLU A 473 10.29 7.25 -28.27
C GLU A 473 10.35 8.66 -27.64
N LYS A 474 10.22 8.75 -26.31
CA LYS A 474 10.26 10.02 -25.58
C LYS A 474 11.68 10.61 -25.51
N LEU A 475 12.69 9.74 -25.47
CA LEU A 475 14.09 10.14 -25.53
C LEU A 475 14.45 10.63 -26.94
N GLU A 476 13.98 9.95 -27.98
CA GLU A 476 14.15 10.36 -29.38
C GLU A 476 13.51 11.74 -29.64
N GLU A 477 12.32 11.99 -29.11
CA GLU A 477 11.65 13.30 -29.20
C GLU A 477 12.43 14.40 -28.48
N SER A 478 12.82 14.16 -27.22
CA SER A 478 13.55 15.15 -26.40
C SER A 478 14.96 15.47 -26.90
N ILE A 479 15.60 14.50 -27.56
CA ILE A 479 16.92 14.67 -28.19
C ILE A 479 16.74 15.33 -29.56
N SER A 480 15.71 14.98 -30.34
CA SER A 480 15.44 15.61 -31.64
C SER A 480 15.16 17.11 -31.51
N GLU A 481 14.60 17.58 -30.39
CA GLU A 481 14.44 19.01 -30.11
C GLU A 481 15.75 19.80 -29.96
N LEU A 482 16.87 19.13 -29.67
CA LEU A 482 18.19 19.76 -29.53
C LEU A 482 18.92 19.92 -30.87
N PHE A 483 18.47 19.25 -31.92
CA PHE A 483 19.14 19.20 -33.22
C PHE A 483 18.19 19.61 -34.36
N GLU A 484 18.74 19.98 -35.53
CA GLU A 484 17.90 20.44 -36.66
C GLU A 484 17.02 19.35 -37.28
N LYS A 485 17.35 18.07 -37.06
CA LYS A 485 16.75 16.93 -37.75
C LYS A 485 16.46 15.79 -36.76
N PRO A 486 15.44 14.96 -37.02
CA PRO A 486 15.06 13.87 -36.11
C PRO A 486 16.16 12.81 -36.00
N ILE A 487 16.41 12.36 -34.77
CA ILE A 487 17.44 11.36 -34.43
C ILE A 487 16.75 10.07 -33.99
N SER A 488 17.31 8.94 -34.41
CA SER A 488 16.87 7.62 -33.97
C SER A 488 17.91 7.02 -33.01
N ILE A 489 17.47 6.35 -31.94
CA ILE A 489 18.35 5.72 -30.96
C ILE A 489 18.45 4.23 -31.29
N SER A 490 19.67 3.70 -31.35
CA SER A 490 19.91 2.26 -31.41
C SER A 490 20.59 1.81 -30.13
N LEU A 491 19.92 0.94 -29.38
CA LEU A 491 20.43 0.38 -28.14
C LEU A 491 21.10 -0.96 -28.44
N GLN A 492 22.37 -1.12 -28.03
CA GLN A 492 23.08 -2.39 -28.04
C GLN A 492 23.34 -2.82 -26.60
N LEU A 493 22.95 -4.05 -26.26
CA LEU A 493 23.34 -4.65 -24.99
C LEU A 493 24.75 -5.23 -25.18
N GLN A 494 25.68 -4.87 -24.29
CA GLN A 494 26.97 -5.53 -24.25
C GLN A 494 26.75 -6.92 -23.64
N GLU A 495 26.64 -7.94 -24.50
CA GLU A 495 26.62 -9.33 -24.08
C GLU A 495 28.00 -9.67 -23.49
N THR A 496 28.11 -9.59 -22.17
CA THR A 496 29.08 -10.42 -21.47
C THR A 496 28.53 -11.84 -21.56
N GLU A 497 29.17 -12.68 -22.37
CA GLU A 497 28.84 -14.11 -22.43
C GLU A 497 28.78 -14.64 -20.98
N PRO A 498 27.65 -15.25 -20.55
CA PRO A 498 27.67 -15.98 -19.31
C PRO A 498 28.67 -17.15 -19.49
N PRO A 499 29.58 -17.43 -18.54
CA PRO A 499 30.48 -18.57 -18.67
C PRO A 499 29.62 -19.81 -18.76
N THR A 500 29.53 -20.37 -19.97
CA THR A 500 28.61 -21.48 -20.30
C THR A 500 29.20 -22.83 -19.88
N LYS A 501 30.33 -22.83 -19.19
CA LYS A 501 30.85 -23.91 -18.36
C LYS A 501 31.58 -23.28 -17.18
N VAL A 502 31.11 -23.53 -15.95
CA VAL A 502 32.01 -23.45 -14.79
C VAL A 502 32.99 -24.60 -14.94
N ASN A 503 34.12 -24.36 -15.58
CA ASN A 503 35.24 -25.29 -15.53
C ASN A 503 35.89 -25.09 -14.16
N ILE A 504 35.39 -25.80 -13.15
CA ILE A 504 36.08 -25.91 -11.87
C ILE A 504 37.38 -26.65 -12.18
N GLN A 505 38.49 -25.92 -12.37
CA GLN A 505 39.80 -26.52 -12.30
C GLN A 505 39.94 -27.05 -10.87
N HIS A 506 39.82 -28.37 -10.69
CA HIS A 506 40.25 -29.01 -9.47
C HIS A 506 41.74 -28.73 -9.31
N LYS A 507 42.12 -27.82 -8.41
CA LYS A 507 43.52 -27.57 -8.07
C LYS A 507 44.15 -28.91 -7.70
N THR A 508 45.21 -29.29 -8.42
CA THR A 508 45.97 -30.48 -8.05
C THR A 508 46.82 -30.18 -6.82
N LEU A 509 47.26 -31.22 -6.12
CA LEU A 509 48.15 -31.08 -4.96
C LEU A 509 49.46 -30.35 -5.33
N GLU A 510 49.90 -30.45 -6.59
CA GLU A 510 51.09 -29.78 -7.11
C GLU A 510 50.88 -28.27 -7.29
N ASP A 511 49.68 -27.84 -7.70
CA ASP A 511 49.33 -26.41 -7.84
C ASP A 511 49.31 -25.70 -6.48
N ILE A 512 48.80 -26.39 -5.44
CA ILE A 512 48.75 -25.86 -4.05
C ILE A 512 50.16 -25.77 -3.45
N LYS A 513 51.05 -26.71 -3.79
CA LYS A 513 52.47 -26.66 -3.37
C LYS A 513 53.22 -25.48 -3.99
N GLN A 514 52.86 -25.07 -5.21
CA GLN A 514 53.50 -23.94 -5.89
C GLN A 514 52.98 -22.57 -5.41
N GLU A 515 51.69 -22.46 -5.08
CA GLU A 515 51.11 -21.19 -4.62
C GLU A 515 51.53 -20.79 -3.20
N ASN A 516 51.82 -21.75 -2.31
CA ASN A 516 52.21 -21.45 -0.94
C ASN A 516 53.25 -22.43 -0.36
N PRO A 517 54.52 -21.99 -0.18
CA PRO A 517 55.62 -22.85 0.24
C PRO A 517 55.51 -23.37 1.68
N GLU A 518 54.71 -22.75 2.56
CA GLU A 518 54.47 -23.27 3.91
C GLU A 518 53.45 -24.42 3.90
N LEU A 519 52.41 -24.33 3.08
CA LEU A 519 51.44 -25.41 2.85
C LEU A 519 52.08 -26.61 2.17
N ALA A 520 53.07 -26.39 1.29
CA ALA A 520 53.82 -27.47 0.65
C ALA A 520 54.56 -28.36 1.67
N LYS A 521 55.25 -27.73 2.64
CA LYS A 521 55.93 -28.45 3.73
C LYS A 521 54.94 -29.23 4.60
N PHE A 522 53.77 -28.66 4.86
CA PHE A 522 52.75 -29.32 5.67
C PHE A 522 52.19 -30.57 4.97
N ILE A 523 51.91 -30.46 3.67
CA ILE A 523 51.42 -31.57 2.84
C ILE A 523 52.43 -32.72 2.75
N ASP A 524 53.73 -32.40 2.60
CA ASP A 524 54.80 -33.41 2.58
C ASP A 524 55.03 -34.09 3.93
N LEU A 525 54.69 -33.40 5.04
CA LEU A 525 54.81 -33.94 6.40
C LEU A 525 53.63 -34.84 6.81
N THR A 526 52.46 -34.67 6.20
CA THR A 526 51.22 -35.31 6.66
C THR A 526 50.62 -36.31 5.67
N ASP A 527 51.26 -36.58 4.52
CA ASP A 527 50.77 -37.47 3.45
C ASP A 527 49.31 -37.18 3.05
N SER A 528 48.95 -35.90 3.00
CA SER A 528 47.56 -35.46 2.79
C SER A 528 47.09 -35.69 1.36
N VAL A 529 45.91 -36.30 1.21
CA VAL A 529 45.27 -36.56 -0.10
C VAL A 529 44.04 -35.68 -0.28
N LEU A 530 43.88 -35.07 -1.46
CA LEU A 530 42.67 -34.31 -1.82
C LEU A 530 41.51 -35.26 -2.08
N VAL A 531 40.50 -35.26 -1.20
CA VAL A 531 39.25 -35.98 -1.42
C VAL A 531 38.33 -35.10 -2.27
N LYS A 532 37.94 -35.58 -3.45
CA LYS A 532 36.95 -34.90 -4.29
C LYS A 532 35.56 -35.02 -3.63
N SER A 533 34.93 -33.89 -3.31
CA SER A 533 33.52 -33.81 -2.91
C SER A 533 32.59 -33.81 -4.12
#